data_AF-A0A3N5F1J7-F1
#
_entry.id   AF-A0A3N5F1J7-F1
#
_cell.length_a   1.000
_cell.length_b   1.000
_cell.length_c   1.000
_cell.angle_alpha   90.00
_cell.angle_beta   90.00
_cell.angle_gamma   90.00
#
_symmetry.space_group_name_H-M   'P 1'
#
loop_
_entity.id
_entity.type
_entity.pdbx_description
1 polymer ?
#
loop_
_entity_poly.entity_id
_entity_poly.type
_entity_poly.pdbx_seq_one_letter_code
_entity_poly.pdbx_strand_id
1 'polypeptide(L)'
;MAGGVLLYDAHSEETEGFRRSTEQVTSHRRRGRMRPKVIIASVIVILFIIFGSYSFLQSNVEYTDVAGAMQKHKKVQLKGSWDKTKESYFNPATSQFTFYLVDEAGRGCKVVLDGAAPNNFELATSVVAKGRYMDEGYFHATEVLTKCPSKYEAQPNEVMKQS
;
A
#
# COMPACT_ATOMS: atom_id res chain seq x y z
N MET A 1 -66.32 67.86 -56.06
CA MET A 1 -65.36 66.87 -56.59
C MET A 1 -64.55 66.33 -55.43
N ALA A 2 -64.16 65.06 -55.53
CA ALA A 2 -63.76 64.17 -54.45
C ALA A 2 -62.52 64.59 -53.64
N GLY A 3 -62.49 64.13 -52.39
CA GLY A 3 -61.33 64.11 -51.49
C GLY A 3 -61.86 63.99 -50.05
N GLY A 4 -61.63 62.95 -49.26
CA GLY A 4 -60.57 61.96 -49.27
C GLY A 4 -59.66 62.20 -48.08
N VAL A 5 -59.64 61.21 -47.16
CA VAL A 5 -58.56 60.84 -46.23
C VAL A 5 -58.52 61.49 -44.82
N LEU A 6 -58.22 60.62 -43.84
CA LEU A 6 -57.71 60.80 -42.45
C LEU A 6 -58.80 60.99 -41.36
N LEU A 7 -59.27 59.99 -40.59
CA LEU A 7 -58.59 58.87 -39.88
C LEU A 7 -57.56 59.49 -38.88
N TYR A 8 -57.60 59.35 -37.55
CA TYR A 8 -57.91 58.22 -36.67
C TYR A 8 -58.35 58.68 -35.28
N ASP A 9 -59.24 57.87 -34.68
CA ASP A 9 -59.68 57.90 -33.29
C ASP A 9 -58.58 57.43 -32.31
N ALA A 10 -58.65 58.01 -31.10
CA ALA A 10 -57.92 57.56 -29.92
C ALA A 10 -58.45 56.19 -29.45
N HIS A 11 -57.54 55.29 -29.06
CA HIS A 11 -57.93 54.12 -28.28
C HIS A 11 -56.97 53.93 -27.11
N SER A 12 -57.60 53.99 -25.94
CA SER A 12 -57.17 53.64 -24.59
C SER A 12 -56.80 52.15 -24.47
N GLU A 13 -55.99 51.85 -23.43
CA GLU A 13 -56.05 50.64 -22.57
C GLU A 13 -55.93 49.28 -23.28
N GLU A 14 -55.08 48.34 -22.89
CA GLU A 14 -55.01 47.73 -21.57
C GLU A 14 -53.83 46.72 -21.56
N THR A 15 -53.38 46.42 -20.35
CA THR A 15 -52.31 45.51 -20.00
C THR A 15 -52.68 44.03 -20.23
N GLU A 16 -52.03 43.34 -21.17
CA GLU A 16 -51.96 41.87 -21.15
C GLU A 16 -50.63 41.38 -21.74
N GLY A 17 -49.87 40.61 -20.96
CA GLY A 17 -48.61 40.03 -21.45
C GLY A 17 -47.71 39.35 -20.43
N PHE A 18 -48.24 38.89 -19.30
CA PHE A 18 -47.58 37.94 -18.40
C PHE A 18 -47.50 36.56 -19.09
N ARG A 19 -46.58 36.42 -20.05
CA ARG A 19 -46.23 35.16 -20.70
C ARG A 19 -44.82 35.27 -21.31
N ARG A 20 -43.79 35.09 -20.47
CA ARG A 20 -42.47 34.68 -20.97
C ARG A 20 -41.85 33.62 -20.08
N SER A 21 -41.64 32.46 -20.71
CA SER A 21 -40.54 31.53 -20.46
C SER A 21 -40.61 30.65 -19.21
N THR A 22 -41.66 29.87 -19.10
CA THR A 22 -41.48 28.43 -18.82
C THR A 22 -41.07 27.73 -20.12
N GLU A 23 -40.21 26.71 -20.05
CA GLU A 23 -39.47 26.06 -21.15
C GLU A 23 -38.17 26.83 -21.48
N GLN A 24 -36.98 26.35 -21.13
CA GLN A 24 -36.40 25.11 -21.66
C GLN A 24 -35.42 24.52 -20.63
N VAL A 25 -35.85 23.50 -19.88
CA VAL A 25 -34.94 22.51 -19.28
C VAL A 25 -34.79 21.38 -20.28
N THR A 26 -34.06 21.61 -21.37
CA THR A 26 -33.69 20.52 -22.29
C THR A 26 -32.42 19.87 -21.78
N SER A 27 -32.61 18.84 -20.94
CA SER A 27 -31.53 17.93 -20.59
C SER A 27 -31.08 17.21 -21.87
N HIS A 28 -30.03 17.72 -22.51
CA HIS A 28 -29.36 16.96 -23.56
C HIS A 28 -28.50 15.88 -22.89
N ARG A 29 -29.14 14.81 -22.41
CA ARG A 29 -28.44 13.56 -22.08
C ARG A 29 -27.98 12.97 -23.40
N ARG A 30 -26.85 13.45 -23.93
CA ARG A 30 -26.18 12.83 -25.07
C ARG A 30 -25.88 11.38 -24.65
N ARG A 31 -26.67 10.44 -25.15
CA ARG A 31 -26.35 9.02 -25.10
C ARG A 31 -25.17 8.84 -26.06
N GLY A 32 -23.98 9.17 -25.58
CA GLY A 32 -22.74 9.10 -26.35
C GLY A 32 -22.54 7.65 -26.77
N ARG A 33 -22.76 7.36 -28.05
CA ARG A 33 -22.40 6.08 -28.64
C ARG A 33 -20.88 5.97 -28.55
N MET A 34 -20.39 5.30 -27.50
CA MET A 34 -18.98 5.08 -27.26
C MET A 34 -18.39 4.41 -28.50
N ARG A 35 -17.34 5.02 -29.08
CA ARG A 35 -16.67 4.44 -30.25
C ARG A 35 -16.11 3.08 -29.83
N PRO A 36 -16.32 1.98 -30.58
CA PRO A 36 -15.85 0.66 -30.19
C PRO A 36 -14.37 0.61 -29.80
N LYS A 37 -13.54 1.42 -30.48
CA LYS A 37 -12.11 1.59 -30.17
C LYS A 37 -11.84 2.19 -28.80
N VAL A 38 -12.68 3.13 -28.34
CA VAL A 38 -12.59 3.73 -27.00
C VAL A 38 -13.00 2.71 -25.95
N ILE A 39 -14.03 1.90 -26.21
CA ILE A 39 -14.44 0.81 -25.32
C ILE A 39 -13.29 -0.20 -25.16
N ILE A 40 -12.69 -0.64 -26.28
CA ILE A 40 -11.56 -1.56 -26.27
C ILE A 40 -10.36 -0.95 -25.50
N ALA A 41 -10.01 0.31 -25.76
CA ALA A 41 -8.94 0.98 -25.03
C ALA A 41 -9.21 1.07 -23.52
N SER A 42 -10.44 1.44 -23.12
CA SER A 42 -10.84 1.48 -21.72
C SER A 42 -10.78 0.11 -21.04
N VAL A 43 -11.19 -0.96 -21.74
CA VAL A 43 -11.09 -2.34 -21.22
C VAL A 43 -9.63 -2.73 -21.00
N ILE A 44 -8.74 -2.42 -21.94
CA ILE A 44 -7.30 -2.69 -21.80
C ILE A 44 -6.72 -1.94 -20.60
N VAL A 45 -7.05 -0.66 -20.43
CA VAL A 45 -6.59 0.14 -19.28
C VAL A 45 -7.09 -0.45 -17.96
N ILE A 46 -8.36 -0.84 -17.89
CA ILE A 46 -8.93 -1.47 -16.69
C ILE A 46 -8.22 -2.80 -16.38
N LEU A 47 -7.93 -3.62 -17.39
CA LEU A 47 -7.18 -4.87 -17.21
C LEU A 47 -5.77 -4.62 -16.64
N PHE A 48 -5.05 -3.63 -17.16
CA PHE A 48 -3.74 -3.25 -16.62
C PHE A 48 -3.83 -2.74 -15.18
N ILE A 49 -4.85 -1.96 -14.84
CA ILE A 49 -5.06 -1.48 -13.46
C ILE A 49 -5.34 -2.66 -12.52
N ILE A 50 -6.19 -3.61 -12.91
CA ILE A 50 -6.49 -4.80 -12.10
C ILE A 50 -5.23 -5.63 -11.90
N PHE A 51 -4.50 -5.92 -12.99
CA PHE A 51 -3.27 -6.69 -12.95
C PHE A 51 -2.18 -6.01 -12.10
N GLY A 52 -1.97 -4.70 -12.32
CA GLY A 52 -1.00 -3.90 -11.58
C GLY A 52 -1.35 -3.81 -10.09
N SER A 53 -2.62 -3.60 -9.76
CA SER A 53 -3.09 -3.56 -8.37
C SER A 53 -2.88 -4.91 -7.67
N TYR A 54 -3.19 -6.02 -8.36
CA TYR A 54 -2.95 -7.36 -7.83
C TYR A 54 -1.46 -7.61 -7.53
N SER A 55 -0.57 -7.22 -8.45
CA SER A 55 0.88 -7.31 -8.28
C SER A 55 1.39 -6.42 -7.13
N PHE A 56 0.83 -5.23 -6.99
CA PHE A 56 1.18 -4.31 -5.90
C PHE A 56 0.76 -4.83 -4.52
N LEU A 57 -0.44 -5.41 -4.40
CA LEU A 57 -0.89 -6.04 -3.15
C LEU A 57 0.01 -7.19 -2.71
N GLN A 58 0.64 -7.92 -3.64
CA GLN A 58 1.60 -8.98 -3.31
C GLN A 58 2.95 -8.45 -2.83
N SER A 59 3.32 -7.22 -3.17
CA SER A 59 4.68 -6.69 -2.95
C SER A 59 4.85 -5.95 -1.62
N ASN A 60 3.78 -5.76 -0.85
CA ASN A 60 3.85 -5.08 0.44
C ASN A 60 4.32 -6.05 1.55
N VAL A 61 5.65 -6.20 1.67
CA VAL A 61 6.28 -7.02 2.71
C VAL A 61 6.21 -6.27 4.04
N GLU A 62 5.16 -6.58 4.80
CA GLU A 62 4.84 -5.98 6.08
C GLU A 62 5.83 -6.45 7.17
N TYR A 63 6.24 -5.53 8.05
CA TYR A 63 6.98 -5.87 9.26
C TYR A 63 6.03 -6.51 10.26
N THR A 64 6.44 -7.62 10.86
CA THR A 64 5.62 -8.34 11.82
C THR A 64 6.48 -8.99 12.90
N ASP A 65 5.85 -9.27 14.03
CA ASP A 65 6.39 -10.11 15.09
C ASP A 65 6.19 -11.61 14.78
N VAL A 66 6.66 -12.50 15.65
CA VAL A 66 6.56 -13.96 15.43
C VAL A 66 5.11 -14.39 15.29
N ALA A 67 4.20 -13.89 16.13
CA ALA A 67 2.79 -14.30 16.09
C ALA A 67 2.09 -13.86 14.79
N GLY A 68 2.35 -12.64 14.33
CA GLY A 68 1.81 -12.17 13.06
C GLY A 68 2.43 -12.87 11.85
N ALA A 69 3.69 -13.32 11.94
CA ALA A 69 4.30 -14.17 10.91
C ALA A 69 3.59 -15.52 10.79
N MET A 70 3.21 -16.14 11.92
CA MET A 70 2.49 -17.42 11.93
C MET A 70 1.09 -17.33 11.30
N GLN A 71 0.40 -16.19 11.45
CA GLN A 71 -0.94 -16.01 10.89
C GLN A 71 -0.93 -15.64 9.40
N LYS A 72 0.21 -15.20 8.87
CA LYS A 72 0.34 -14.65 7.51
C LYS A 72 0.99 -15.67 6.59
N HIS A 73 0.22 -16.27 5.69
CA HIS A 73 0.75 -17.12 4.60
C HIS A 73 1.45 -16.34 3.47
N LYS A 74 1.95 -15.13 3.73
CA LYS A 74 2.66 -14.26 2.77
C LYS A 74 4.09 -14.01 3.22
N LYS A 75 4.92 -13.46 2.33
CA LYS A 75 6.26 -13.01 2.71
C LYS A 75 6.14 -11.82 3.67
N VAL A 76 6.86 -11.88 4.78
CA VAL A 76 6.88 -10.87 5.84
C VAL A 76 8.31 -10.61 6.31
N GLN A 77 8.53 -9.51 7.02
CA GLN A 77 9.80 -9.20 7.68
C GLN A 77 9.66 -9.45 9.18
N LEU A 78 10.36 -10.46 9.68
CA LEU A 78 10.40 -10.82 11.09
C LEU A 78 11.59 -10.13 11.76
N LYS A 79 11.31 -9.20 12.69
CA LYS A 79 12.32 -8.47 13.45
C LYS A 79 12.53 -9.12 14.82
N GLY A 80 13.79 -9.27 15.23
CA GLY A 80 14.13 -9.72 16.57
C GLY A 80 15.63 -9.63 16.85
N SER A 81 16.07 -10.42 17.83
CA SER A 81 17.47 -10.65 18.18
C SER A 81 17.80 -12.14 18.06
N TRP A 82 19.05 -12.45 17.73
CA TRP A 82 19.54 -13.83 17.73
C TRP A 82 19.58 -14.38 19.16
N ASP A 83 18.92 -15.51 19.39
CA ASP A 83 18.96 -16.26 20.64
C ASP A 83 20.23 -17.11 20.70
N LYS A 84 21.26 -16.55 21.32
CA LYS A 84 22.57 -17.20 21.52
C LYS A 84 22.52 -18.37 22.51
N THR A 85 21.41 -18.57 23.23
CA THR A 85 21.26 -19.69 24.16
C THR A 85 20.94 -21.00 23.45
N LYS A 86 20.45 -20.91 22.21
CA LYS A 86 20.10 -22.07 21.37
C LYS A 86 21.15 -22.31 20.29
N GLU A 87 21.19 -23.55 19.82
CA GLU A 87 22.11 -23.94 18.75
C GLU A 87 21.83 -23.21 17.43
N SER A 88 22.91 -22.90 16.72
CA SER A 88 22.87 -22.44 15.33
C SER A 88 23.87 -23.26 14.52
N TYR A 89 23.51 -23.66 13.31
CA TYR A 89 24.37 -24.47 12.46
C TYR A 89 24.15 -24.18 10.98
N PHE A 90 25.20 -24.38 10.19
CA PHE A 90 25.13 -24.35 8.73
C PHE A 90 25.12 -25.78 8.19
N ASN A 91 24.11 -26.10 7.37
CA ASN A 91 24.04 -27.38 6.67
C ASN A 91 24.62 -27.21 5.25
N PRO A 92 25.81 -27.77 4.95
CA PRO A 92 26.42 -27.65 3.63
C PRO A 92 25.67 -28.43 2.54
N ALA A 93 24.91 -29.47 2.89
CA ALA A 93 24.17 -30.27 1.91
C ALA A 93 22.98 -29.51 1.33
N THR A 94 22.28 -28.72 2.16
CA THR A 94 21.16 -27.86 1.71
C THR A 94 21.59 -26.41 1.49
N SER A 95 22.83 -26.05 1.84
CA SER A 95 23.32 -24.67 1.86
C SER A 95 22.44 -23.74 2.69
N GLN A 96 22.00 -24.20 3.87
CA GLN A 96 21.09 -23.45 4.75
C GLN A 96 21.69 -23.20 6.12
N PHE A 97 21.48 -21.99 6.63
CA PHE A 97 21.86 -21.60 7.98
C PHE A 97 20.63 -21.59 8.89
N THR A 98 20.68 -22.36 9.97
CA THR A 98 19.60 -22.44 10.96
C THR A 98 19.99 -21.72 12.24
N PHE A 99 19.10 -20.86 12.75
CA PHE A 99 19.27 -20.16 14.03
C PHE A 99 17.92 -19.91 14.70
N TYR A 100 17.93 -19.46 15.95
CA TYR A 100 16.73 -19.07 16.68
C TYR A 100 16.67 -17.55 16.84
N LEU A 101 15.50 -16.98 16.56
CA LEU A 101 15.21 -15.55 16.69
C LEU A 101 14.21 -15.35 17.82
N VAL A 102 14.42 -14.34 18.64
CA VAL A 102 13.48 -13.91 19.68
C VAL A 102 12.98 -12.51 19.34
N ASP A 103 11.66 -12.31 19.30
CA ASP A 103 11.07 -10.99 19.07
C ASP A 103 11.08 -10.11 20.33
N GLU A 104 10.65 -8.85 20.19
CA GLU A 104 10.57 -7.89 21.30
C GLU A 104 9.57 -8.33 22.40
N ALA A 105 8.65 -9.25 22.10
CA ALA A 105 7.72 -9.83 23.06
C ALA A 105 8.26 -11.10 23.75
N GLY A 106 9.52 -11.48 23.49
CA GLY A 106 10.16 -12.65 24.09
C GLY A 106 9.76 -13.99 23.46
N ARG A 107 9.07 -14.00 22.32
CA ARG A 107 8.68 -15.23 21.62
C ARG A 107 9.81 -15.70 20.72
N GLY A 108 10.23 -16.94 20.92
CA GLY A 108 11.25 -17.59 20.10
C GLY A 108 10.67 -18.24 18.83
N CYS A 109 11.41 -18.16 17.74
CA CYS A 109 11.08 -18.78 16.46
C CYS A 109 12.33 -19.41 15.83
N LYS A 110 12.22 -20.63 15.29
CA LYS A 110 13.27 -21.25 14.50
C LYS A 110 13.29 -20.60 13.12
N VAL A 111 14.44 -20.10 12.69
CA VAL A 111 14.64 -19.50 11.36
C VAL A 111 15.59 -20.39 10.55
N VAL A 112 15.19 -20.73 9.33
CA VAL A 112 16.01 -21.45 8.35
C VAL A 112 16.27 -20.50 7.19
N LEU A 113 17.50 -20.01 7.09
CA LEU A 113 17.97 -19.11 6.05
C LEU A 113 18.54 -19.91 4.87
N ASP A 114 18.11 -19.59 3.66
CA ASP A 114 18.80 -20.01 2.44
C ASP A 114 20.14 -19.26 2.31
N GLY A 115 21.23 -20.00 2.31
CA GLY A 115 22.59 -19.48 2.28
C GLY A 115 23.29 -19.50 3.65
N ALA A 116 24.45 -18.85 3.70
CA ALA A 116 25.25 -18.73 4.90
C ALA A 116 24.77 -17.56 5.79
N ALA A 117 25.19 -17.58 7.05
CA ALA A 117 24.99 -16.44 7.96
C ALA A 117 25.67 -15.17 7.40
N PRO A 118 25.08 -13.98 7.58
CA PRO A 118 25.74 -12.72 7.27
C PRO A 118 27.06 -12.57 8.04
N ASN A 119 28.07 -11.93 7.44
CA ASN A 119 29.41 -11.76 8.05
C ASN A 119 29.37 -11.15 9.47
N ASN A 120 28.44 -10.22 9.72
CA ASN A 120 28.28 -9.53 11.00
C ASN A 120 27.17 -10.13 11.89
N PHE A 121 26.73 -11.36 11.63
CA PHE A 121 25.61 -11.97 12.35
C PHE A 121 25.85 -12.08 13.86
N GLU A 122 27.06 -12.47 14.28
CA GLU A 122 27.36 -12.66 15.71
C GLU A 122 27.43 -11.37 16.52
N LEU A 123 27.77 -10.26 15.85
CA LEU A 123 27.90 -8.91 16.41
C LEU A 123 26.60 -8.11 16.32
N ALA A 124 25.57 -8.64 15.66
CA ALA A 124 24.32 -7.96 15.45
C ALA A 124 23.55 -7.81 16.77
N THR A 125 23.06 -6.60 17.06
CA THR A 125 22.10 -6.38 18.15
C THR A 125 20.68 -6.69 17.72
N SER A 126 20.38 -6.53 16.43
CA SER A 126 19.08 -6.87 15.86
C SER A 126 19.22 -7.55 14.50
N VAL A 127 18.31 -8.48 14.25
CA VAL A 127 18.22 -9.28 13.03
C VAL A 127 16.82 -9.09 12.44
N VAL A 128 16.76 -8.89 11.13
CA VAL A 128 15.52 -8.85 10.36
C VAL A 128 15.56 -9.96 9.32
N ALA A 129 14.75 -11.00 9.51
CA ALA A 129 14.61 -12.11 8.58
C ALA A 129 13.42 -11.85 7.63
N LYS A 130 13.66 -11.90 6.32
CA LYS A 130 12.60 -11.78 5.31
C LYS A 130 12.28 -13.17 4.78
N GLY A 131 11.01 -13.56 4.87
CA GLY A 131 10.64 -14.94 4.64
C GLY A 131 9.17 -15.21 4.81
N ARG A 132 8.80 -16.47 4.93
CA ARG A 132 7.44 -16.93 5.21
C ARG A 132 7.49 -17.94 6.35
N TYR A 133 6.47 -17.93 7.20
CA TYR A 133 6.28 -19.00 8.18
C TYR A 133 5.78 -20.27 7.48
N MET A 134 6.42 -21.39 7.78
CA MET A 134 6.09 -22.70 7.22
C MET A 134 5.25 -23.50 8.21
N ASP A 135 4.35 -24.34 7.69
CA ASP A 135 3.40 -25.10 8.51
C ASP A 135 4.11 -26.16 9.39
N GLU A 136 5.34 -26.54 9.04
CA GLU A 136 6.20 -27.42 9.84
C GLU A 136 6.81 -26.72 11.08
N GLY A 137 6.45 -25.46 11.35
CA GLY A 137 6.78 -24.76 12.60
C GLY A 137 8.07 -23.95 12.58
N TYR A 138 8.59 -23.60 11.39
CA TYR A 138 9.78 -22.77 11.24
C TYR A 138 9.55 -21.61 10.27
N PHE A 139 10.33 -20.55 10.42
CA PHE A 139 10.34 -19.42 9.51
C PHE A 139 11.41 -19.64 8.43
N HIS A 140 10.98 -19.85 7.19
CA HIS A 140 11.87 -19.98 6.05
C HIS A 140 12.24 -18.60 5.52
N ALA A 141 13.50 -18.23 5.68
CA ALA A 141 14.04 -16.93 5.32
C ALA A 141 14.86 -17.02 4.03
N THR A 142 14.59 -16.10 3.10
CA THR A 142 15.39 -15.96 1.87
C THR A 142 16.47 -14.88 2.00
N GLU A 143 16.35 -14.02 3.02
CA GLU A 143 17.28 -12.92 3.27
C GLU A 143 17.30 -12.59 4.76
N VAL A 144 18.47 -12.32 5.30
CA VAL A 144 18.65 -11.82 6.68
C VAL A 144 19.47 -10.55 6.66
N LEU A 145 18.94 -9.51 7.28
CA LEU A 145 19.61 -8.24 7.50
C LEU A 145 20.00 -8.10 8.96
N THR A 146 21.23 -7.67 9.21
CA THR A 146 21.73 -7.43 10.57
C THR A 146 21.90 -5.94 10.81
N LYS A 147 21.57 -5.49 12.02
CA LYS A 147 21.89 -4.15 12.51
C LYS A 147 22.96 -4.28 13.58
N CYS A 148 24.05 -3.53 13.40
CA CYS A 148 25.05 -3.32 14.43
C CYS A 148 24.59 -2.18 15.36
N PRO A 149 25.05 -2.14 16.62
CA PRO A 149 24.75 -1.03 17.52
C PRO A 149 25.27 0.28 16.91
N SER A 150 24.40 1.27 16.74
CA SER A 150 24.85 2.58 16.28
C SER A 150 25.62 3.26 17.41
N LYS A 151 26.69 3.96 17.05
CA LYS A 151 27.59 4.71 17.94
C LYS A 151 26.90 5.76 18.85
N TYR A 152 25.58 5.95 18.73
CA TYR A 152 24.79 6.94 19.47
C TYR A 152 23.64 6.34 20.32
N GLU A 153 23.47 5.02 20.36
CA GLU A 153 22.56 4.37 21.31
C GLU A 153 23.17 4.24 22.72
N ALA A 154 24.43 4.67 22.89
CA ALA A 154 25.04 4.87 24.19
C ALA A 154 24.41 6.10 24.89
N GLN A 155 23.39 5.84 25.69
CA GLN A 155 22.93 6.56 26.88
C GLN A 155 23.26 8.08 26.99
N PRO A 156 22.26 8.98 26.99
CA PRO A 156 22.45 10.40 27.31
C PRO A 156 22.87 10.75 28.75
N ASN A 157 23.31 9.79 29.57
CA ASN A 157 23.43 9.99 31.02
C ASN A 157 24.85 10.33 31.54
N GLU A 158 25.79 10.71 30.68
CA GLU A 158 27.18 11.03 31.09
C GLU A 158 27.55 12.51 31.08
N VAL A 159 26.60 13.44 31.27
CA VAL A 159 26.92 14.88 31.38
C VAL A 159 26.26 15.56 32.59
N MET A 160 26.41 15.00 33.79
CA MET A 160 26.18 15.75 35.05
C MET A 160 27.08 15.25 36.18
N LYS A 161 28.39 15.53 36.10
CA LYS A 161 29.27 15.52 37.28
C LYS A 161 30.47 16.46 37.10
N GLN A 162 30.18 17.75 36.94
CA GLN A 162 31.15 18.80 37.29
C GLN A 162 30.45 20.16 37.46
N SER A 163 29.98 20.43 38.68
CA SER A 163 29.87 21.75 39.30
C SER A 163 29.72 21.57 40.79
#